data_AF-A0A239H1Q5-F1
#
_entry.id   AF-A0A239H1Q5-F1
#
_cell.length_a   1.000
_cell.length_b   1.000
_cell.length_c   1.000
_cell.angle_alpha   90.00
_cell.angle_beta   90.00
_cell.angle_gamma   90.00
#
_symmetry.space_group_name_H-M   'P 1'
#
loop_
_entity.id
_entity.type
_entity.pdbx_description
1 polymer ?
#
loop_
_entity_poly.entity_id
_entity_poly.type
_entity_poly.pdbx_seq_one_letter_code
_entity_poly.pdbx_strand_id
1 'polypeptide(L)'
;MIDSLAALSTEQSDPRYSQIDRLSTEQVARLMNAADITVPAAVALVIPEISATVDAVVTRMKAGGRLFYVGAGTSGRLAVLDASECPPTFGTDPELVQGIIAGGQPALTRSVEGAEDDHAGGAAAIAERGVGALDSVVGVSASGRAPFVLGALAEAGRRGALTAGLSCNAGTPLSEAATHPIEVIVGPEVVTGSTRLKAGTAQKLVLNMISTIVMVRLGRTYGNTMIEVSAMNSKLADRAARMVGDITGAGLSVTRPALEAAGWNVKIAVLMIEYGLGADDARALLESHGDRLEAALEAEKARGA
;
A
#
# COMPACT_ATOMS: atom_id res chain seq x y z
N MET A 1 18.09 -27.83 9.05
CA MET A 1 17.41 -27.92 10.35
C MET A 1 15.97 -27.55 10.12
N ILE A 2 15.01 -28.37 10.55
CA ILE A 2 13.60 -27.95 10.57
C ILE A 2 13.44 -27.09 11.82
N ASP A 3 13.46 -25.77 11.66
CA ASP A 3 13.21 -24.86 12.78
C ASP A 3 11.79 -25.10 13.32
N SER A 4 11.69 -25.21 14.65
CA SER A 4 10.43 -25.57 15.32
C SER A 4 9.35 -24.52 15.08
N LEU A 5 8.26 -24.90 14.40
CA LEU A 5 7.11 -24.01 14.18
C LEU A 5 6.41 -23.62 15.50
N ALA A 6 6.54 -24.45 16.54
CA ALA A 6 5.80 -24.33 17.80
C ALA A 6 6.13 -23.05 18.61
N ALA A 7 7.28 -22.42 18.35
CA ALA A 7 7.67 -21.19 19.04
C ALA A 7 7.01 -19.93 18.44
N LEU A 8 6.48 -20.00 17.22
CA LEU A 8 5.86 -18.85 16.56
C LEU A 8 4.48 -18.56 17.14
N SER A 9 4.23 -17.29 17.47
CA SER A 9 2.91 -16.86 17.97
C SER A 9 1.78 -17.17 16.99
N THR A 10 2.06 -17.16 15.69
CA THR A 10 1.12 -17.50 14.62
C THR A 10 0.70 -18.98 14.60
N GLU A 11 1.49 -19.86 15.20
CA GLU A 11 1.27 -21.31 15.23
C GLU A 11 0.82 -21.82 16.61
N GLN A 12 0.79 -20.93 17.61
CA GLN A 12 0.38 -21.26 18.97
C GLN A 12 -1.14 -21.44 19.07
N SER A 13 -1.55 -22.39 19.90
CA SER A 13 -2.95 -22.51 20.32
C SER A 13 -3.23 -21.59 21.50
N ASP A 14 -4.45 -21.07 21.58
CA ASP A 14 -4.92 -20.25 22.69
C ASP A 14 -6.04 -20.97 23.46
N PRO A 15 -5.91 -21.17 24.79
CA PRO A 15 -6.95 -21.80 25.60
C PRO A 15 -8.32 -21.13 25.48
N ARG A 16 -8.37 -19.82 25.21
CA ARG A 16 -9.62 -19.07 24.98
C ARG A 16 -10.43 -19.60 23.81
N TYR A 17 -9.78 -20.25 22.85
CA TYR A 17 -10.39 -20.75 21.61
C TYR A 17 -10.52 -22.28 21.58
N SER A 18 -10.06 -22.97 22.64
CA SER A 18 -9.94 -24.44 22.68
C SER A 18 -11.25 -25.23 22.52
N GLN A 19 -12.41 -24.59 22.64
CA GLN A 19 -13.74 -25.20 22.53
C GLN A 19 -14.60 -24.52 21.45
N ILE A 20 -13.98 -23.83 20.49
CA ILE A 20 -14.67 -23.07 19.44
C ILE A 20 -15.64 -23.93 18.62
N ASP A 21 -15.37 -25.24 18.48
CA ASP A 21 -16.19 -26.24 17.79
C ASP A 21 -17.50 -26.60 18.52
N ARG A 22 -17.62 -26.23 19.81
CA ARG A 22 -18.80 -26.51 20.65
C ARG A 22 -19.69 -25.30 20.86
N LEU A 23 -19.26 -24.13 20.38
CA LEU A 23 -20.00 -22.88 20.51
C LEU A 23 -21.12 -22.80 19.47
N SER A 24 -22.18 -22.05 19.78
CA SER A 24 -23.17 -21.69 18.77
C SER A 24 -22.55 -20.79 17.70
N THR A 25 -23.16 -20.73 16.52
CA THR A 25 -22.70 -19.85 15.43
C THR A 25 -22.52 -18.40 15.87
N GLU A 26 -23.45 -17.86 16.67
CA GLU A 26 -23.35 -16.48 17.19
C GLU A 26 -22.17 -16.32 18.16
N GLN A 27 -21.94 -17.31 19.04
CA GLN A 27 -20.81 -17.28 19.96
C GLN A 27 -19.48 -17.33 19.21
N VAL A 28 -19.35 -18.14 18.15
CA VAL A 28 -18.17 -18.15 17.28
C VAL A 28 -17.96 -16.77 16.63
N ALA A 29 -19.02 -16.16 16.08
CA ALA A 29 -18.92 -14.84 15.45
C ALA A 29 -18.47 -13.75 16.45
N ARG A 30 -19.01 -13.75 17.67
CA ARG A 30 -18.60 -12.82 18.74
C ARG A 30 -17.15 -13.04 19.15
N LEU A 31 -16.71 -14.30 19.23
CA LEU A 31 -15.33 -14.66 19.56
C LEU A 31 -14.34 -14.18 18.48
N MET A 32 -14.69 -14.36 17.20
CA MET A 32 -13.91 -13.84 16.08
C MET A 32 -13.81 -12.30 16.14
N ASN A 33 -14.94 -11.61 16.30
CA ASN A 33 -14.94 -10.15 16.39
C ASN A 33 -14.12 -9.63 17.58
N ALA A 34 -14.21 -10.28 18.75
CA ALA A 34 -13.40 -9.93 19.91
C ALA A 34 -11.90 -10.08 19.65
N ALA A 35 -11.50 -11.09 18.86
CA ALA A 35 -10.11 -11.25 18.43
C ALA A 35 -9.71 -10.14 17.44
N ASP A 36 -10.56 -9.80 16.47
CA ASP A 36 -10.29 -8.78 15.45
C ASP A 36 -10.12 -7.37 16.04
N ILE A 37 -10.84 -7.03 17.12
CA ILE A 37 -10.71 -5.74 17.82
C ILE A 37 -9.27 -5.47 18.28
N THR A 38 -8.48 -6.51 18.52
CA THR A 38 -7.08 -6.36 18.95
C THR A 38 -6.13 -5.93 17.83
N VAL A 39 -6.51 -6.13 16.56
CA VAL A 39 -5.62 -5.94 15.42
C VAL A 39 -5.22 -4.48 15.19
N PRO A 40 -6.15 -3.49 15.18
CA PRO A 40 -5.76 -2.09 15.03
C PRO A 40 -4.82 -1.60 16.12
N ALA A 41 -4.98 -2.08 17.36
CA ALA A 41 -4.09 -1.74 18.47
C ALA A 41 -2.67 -2.29 18.24
N ALA A 42 -2.54 -3.52 17.72
CA ALA A 42 -1.24 -4.08 17.35
C ALA A 42 -0.57 -3.28 16.22
N VAL A 43 -1.34 -2.86 15.20
CA VAL A 43 -0.81 -1.99 14.12
C VAL A 43 -0.37 -0.63 14.67
N ALA A 44 -1.12 -0.06 15.63
CA ALA A 44 -0.78 1.24 16.21
C ALA A 44 0.60 1.26 16.90
N LEU A 45 1.04 0.12 17.45
CA LEU A 45 2.35 -0.01 18.10
C LEU A 45 3.53 0.11 17.13
N VAL A 46 3.32 -0.16 15.83
CA VAL A 46 4.38 -0.15 14.81
C VAL A 46 4.24 0.99 13.80
N ILE A 47 3.45 2.02 14.13
CA ILE A 47 3.34 3.24 13.31
C ILE A 47 4.72 3.86 13.04
N PRO A 48 5.68 3.93 13.99
CA PRO A 48 7.01 4.48 13.71
C PRO A 48 7.73 3.76 12.55
N GLU A 49 7.70 2.43 12.53
CA GLU A 49 8.33 1.58 11.51
C GLU A 49 7.62 1.71 10.15
N ILE A 50 6.28 1.74 10.16
CA ILE A 50 5.48 2.01 8.96
C ILE A 50 5.84 3.40 8.41
N SER A 51 5.92 4.42 9.25
CA SER A 51 6.22 5.80 8.85
C SER A 51 7.63 5.89 8.23
N ALA A 52 8.63 5.30 8.88
CA ALA A 52 9.99 5.27 8.37
C ALA A 52 10.09 4.55 7.03
N THR A 53 9.35 3.45 6.86
CA THR A 53 9.28 2.72 5.59
C THR A 53 8.67 3.60 4.50
N VAL A 54 7.55 4.27 4.80
CA VAL A 54 6.86 5.16 3.86
C VAL A 54 7.76 6.31 3.43
N ASP A 55 8.47 6.98 4.35
CA ASP A 55 9.34 8.11 4.00
C ASP A 55 10.49 7.68 3.07
N ALA A 56 11.06 6.49 3.29
CA ALA A 56 12.07 5.92 2.42
C ALA A 56 11.52 5.56 1.02
N VAL A 57 10.32 4.97 0.97
CA VAL A 57 9.62 4.66 -0.30
C VAL A 57 9.30 5.95 -1.07
N VAL A 58 8.75 6.97 -0.41
CA VAL A 58 8.44 8.28 -1.02
C VAL A 58 9.68 8.91 -1.63
N THR A 59 10.80 8.89 -0.91
CA THR A 59 12.09 9.44 -1.39
C THR A 59 12.50 8.78 -2.71
N ARG A 60 12.37 7.45 -2.78
CA ARG A 60 12.70 6.65 -3.96
C ARG A 60 11.74 6.85 -5.12
N MET A 61 10.43 6.91 -4.86
CA MET A 61 9.42 7.15 -5.89
C MET A 61 9.53 8.56 -6.48
N LYS A 62 9.91 9.57 -5.69
CA LYS A 62 10.24 10.92 -6.21
C LYS A 62 11.43 10.92 -7.16
N ALA A 63 12.35 9.96 -7.02
CA ALA A 63 13.46 9.76 -7.95
C ALA A 63 13.10 8.87 -9.15
N GLY A 64 11.83 8.47 -9.31
CA GLY A 64 11.36 7.62 -10.41
C GLY A 64 11.31 6.12 -10.11
N GLY A 65 11.50 5.72 -8.85
CA GLY A 65 11.36 4.33 -8.42
C GLY A 65 9.90 3.83 -8.36
N ARG A 66 9.74 2.51 -8.31
CA ARG A 66 8.46 1.80 -8.15
C ARG A 66 8.38 1.09 -6.80
N LEU A 67 7.17 0.71 -6.41
CA LEU A 67 6.89 -0.07 -5.20
C LEU A 67 6.43 -1.48 -5.58
N PHE A 68 7.08 -2.50 -5.01
CA PHE A 68 6.73 -3.89 -5.19
C PHE A 68 6.34 -4.52 -3.86
N TYR A 69 5.20 -5.20 -3.83
CA TYR A 69 4.83 -6.10 -2.75
C TYR A 69 5.10 -7.54 -3.19
N VAL A 70 5.68 -8.37 -2.32
CA VAL A 70 5.93 -9.79 -2.62
C VAL A 70 5.48 -10.69 -1.48
N GLY A 71 4.70 -11.72 -1.80
CA GLY A 71 4.15 -12.64 -0.80
C GLY A 71 3.71 -13.98 -1.37
N ALA A 72 3.32 -14.90 -0.49
CA ALA A 72 2.70 -16.17 -0.85
C ALA A 72 1.30 -16.28 -0.24
N GLY A 73 0.46 -17.16 -0.79
CA GLY A 73 -0.87 -17.44 -0.25
C GLY A 73 -1.71 -16.18 0.02
N THR A 74 -2.26 -16.04 1.22
CA THR A 74 -3.06 -14.86 1.61
C THR A 74 -2.25 -13.57 1.56
N SER A 75 -1.00 -13.57 2.04
CA SER A 75 -0.14 -12.38 2.04
C SER A 75 0.12 -11.87 0.62
N GLY A 76 0.40 -12.77 -0.32
CA GLY A 76 0.55 -12.43 -1.74
C GLY A 76 -0.75 -11.91 -2.37
N ARG A 77 -1.91 -12.45 -1.99
CA ARG A 77 -3.21 -11.94 -2.49
C ARG A 77 -3.52 -10.54 -1.96
N LEU A 78 -3.23 -10.26 -0.70
CA LEU A 78 -3.40 -8.92 -0.12
C LEU A 78 -2.44 -7.90 -0.74
N ALA A 79 -1.21 -8.30 -1.03
CA ALA A 79 -0.24 -7.51 -1.79
C ALA A 79 -0.77 -7.14 -3.18
N VAL A 80 -1.36 -8.09 -3.91
CA VAL A 80 -1.97 -7.85 -5.22
C VAL A 80 -3.22 -6.97 -5.11
N LEU A 81 -4.05 -7.18 -4.07
CA LEU A 81 -5.24 -6.36 -3.80
C LEU A 81 -4.86 -4.88 -3.65
N ASP A 82 -3.94 -4.55 -2.74
CA ASP A 82 -3.54 -3.16 -2.47
C ASP A 82 -2.93 -2.50 -3.72
N ALA A 83 -2.05 -3.21 -4.43
CA ALA A 83 -1.48 -2.72 -5.70
C ALA A 83 -2.56 -2.44 -6.75
N SER A 84 -3.56 -3.33 -6.90
CA SER A 84 -4.63 -3.18 -7.88
C SER A 84 -5.57 -2.00 -7.61
N GLU A 85 -5.65 -1.55 -6.35
CA GLU A 85 -6.46 -0.41 -5.94
C GLU A 85 -5.74 0.93 -6.19
N CYS A 86 -4.42 0.94 -6.39
CA CYS A 86 -3.65 2.17 -6.61
C CYS A 86 -4.05 2.93 -7.90
N PRO A 87 -4.18 2.28 -9.08
CA PRO A 87 -4.59 2.97 -10.31
C PRO A 87 -5.98 3.64 -10.23
N PRO A 88 -7.07 2.96 -9.83
CA PRO A 88 -8.39 3.58 -9.78
C PRO A 88 -8.54 4.62 -8.65
N THR A 89 -7.73 4.54 -7.59
CA THR A 89 -7.79 5.43 -6.42
C THR A 89 -6.96 6.70 -6.62
N PHE A 90 -5.73 6.55 -7.12
CA PHE A 90 -4.74 7.64 -7.18
C PHE A 90 -4.31 8.00 -8.60
N GLY A 91 -4.99 7.48 -9.63
CA GLY A 91 -4.66 7.76 -11.04
C GLY A 91 -3.23 7.35 -11.41
N THR A 92 -2.72 6.30 -10.78
CA THR A 92 -1.35 5.82 -11.00
C THR A 92 -1.27 4.90 -12.23
N ASP A 93 -0.10 4.86 -12.85
CA ASP A 93 0.22 3.79 -13.80
C ASP A 93 0.26 2.44 -13.05
N PRO A 94 -0.34 1.36 -13.60
CA PRO A 94 -0.30 0.02 -12.97
C PRO A 94 1.11 -0.50 -12.68
N GLU A 95 2.14 -0.04 -13.39
CA GLU A 95 3.53 -0.44 -13.16
C GLU A 95 4.16 0.26 -11.94
N LEU A 96 3.54 1.32 -11.42
CA LEU A 96 4.09 2.10 -10.29
C LEU A 96 4.03 1.34 -8.96
N VAL A 97 2.95 0.58 -8.74
CA VAL A 97 2.76 -0.27 -7.56
C VAL A 97 2.33 -1.65 -8.02
N GLN A 98 3.13 -2.68 -7.72
CA GLN A 98 2.90 -4.03 -8.23
C GLN A 98 2.86 -5.06 -7.10
N GLY A 99 1.92 -6.02 -7.18
CA GLY A 99 1.87 -7.18 -6.31
C GLY A 99 2.43 -8.42 -7.01
N ILE A 100 3.36 -9.11 -6.36
CA ILE A 100 3.97 -10.36 -6.79
C ILE A 100 3.53 -11.47 -5.83
N ILE A 101 2.94 -12.52 -6.39
CA ILE A 101 2.48 -13.68 -5.64
C ILE A 101 3.24 -14.94 -6.07
N ALA A 102 3.71 -15.70 -5.08
CA ALA A 102 4.30 -17.02 -5.30
C ALA A 102 3.32 -17.93 -6.06
N GLY A 103 3.79 -18.58 -7.13
CA GLY A 103 2.95 -19.39 -8.03
C GLY A 103 2.21 -18.59 -9.10
N GLY A 104 2.41 -17.27 -9.17
CA GLY A 104 1.91 -16.40 -10.25
C GLY A 104 0.39 -16.24 -10.27
N GLN A 105 -0.16 -15.84 -11.42
CA GLN A 105 -1.58 -15.54 -11.58
C GLN A 105 -2.53 -16.67 -11.12
N PRO A 106 -2.25 -17.98 -11.34
CA PRO A 106 -3.09 -19.05 -10.81
C PRO A 106 -3.27 -19.00 -9.28
N ALA A 107 -2.25 -18.56 -8.55
CA ALA A 107 -2.27 -18.47 -7.08
C ALA A 107 -3.27 -17.44 -6.54
N LEU A 108 -3.76 -16.51 -7.38
CA LEU A 108 -4.77 -15.54 -6.98
C LEU A 108 -6.11 -16.18 -6.62
N THR A 109 -6.48 -17.26 -7.33
CA THR A 109 -7.80 -17.91 -7.16
C THR A 109 -7.72 -19.30 -6.57
N ARG A 110 -6.53 -19.92 -6.54
CA ARG A 110 -6.29 -21.27 -6.03
C ARG A 110 -5.01 -21.31 -5.22
N SER A 111 -4.86 -22.28 -4.32
CA SER A 111 -3.56 -22.54 -3.69
C SER A 111 -2.66 -23.30 -4.68
N VAL A 112 -1.38 -22.94 -4.72
CA VAL A 112 -0.36 -23.62 -5.52
C VAL A 112 0.63 -24.25 -4.55
N GLU A 113 0.71 -25.57 -4.56
CA GLU A 113 1.55 -26.35 -3.65
C GLU A 113 3.04 -26.09 -3.92
N GLY A 114 3.84 -25.96 -2.86
CA GLY A 114 5.29 -25.73 -2.92
C GLY A 114 5.72 -24.35 -3.40
N ALA A 115 4.80 -23.49 -3.86
CA ALA A 115 5.17 -22.16 -4.36
C ALA A 115 5.78 -21.25 -3.29
N GLU A 116 5.33 -21.35 -2.04
CA GLU A 116 5.88 -20.60 -0.91
C GLU A 116 7.32 -21.01 -0.56
N ASP A 117 7.67 -22.28 -0.82
CA ASP A 117 8.96 -22.87 -0.49
C ASP A 117 10.04 -22.62 -1.55
N ASP A 118 9.68 -22.01 -2.69
CA ASP A 118 10.59 -21.74 -3.80
C ASP A 118 11.38 -20.43 -3.62
N HIS A 119 12.49 -20.51 -2.89
CA HIS A 119 13.41 -19.39 -2.68
C HIS A 119 13.98 -18.84 -4.00
N ALA A 120 14.32 -19.70 -4.97
CA ALA A 120 14.89 -19.28 -6.24
C ALA A 120 13.84 -18.56 -7.11
N GLY A 121 12.59 -19.04 -7.10
CA GLY A 121 11.46 -18.39 -7.76
C GLY A 121 11.20 -16.98 -7.25
N GLY A 122 11.37 -16.74 -5.95
CA GLY A 122 11.28 -15.40 -5.36
C GLY A 122 12.32 -14.44 -5.94
N ALA A 123 13.58 -14.87 -6.01
CA ALA A 123 14.65 -14.09 -6.62
C ALA A 123 14.40 -13.86 -8.12
N ALA A 124 13.97 -14.89 -8.85
CA ALA A 124 13.65 -14.79 -10.27
C ALA A 124 12.54 -13.76 -10.53
N ALA A 125 11.47 -13.76 -9.73
CA ALA A 125 10.36 -12.82 -9.89
C ALA A 125 10.81 -11.35 -9.74
N ILE A 126 11.73 -11.07 -8.82
CA ILE A 126 12.33 -9.73 -8.65
C ILE A 126 13.23 -9.37 -9.84
N ALA A 127 14.01 -10.34 -10.33
CA ALA A 127 14.87 -10.16 -11.49
C ALA A 127 14.08 -9.85 -12.76
N GLU A 128 13.01 -10.60 -13.02
CA GLU A 128 12.14 -10.47 -14.19
C GLU A 128 11.42 -9.12 -14.26
N ARG A 129 11.08 -8.53 -13.10
CA ARG A 129 10.48 -7.19 -13.01
C ARG A 129 11.48 -6.04 -13.19
N GLY A 130 12.76 -6.38 -13.39
CA GLY A 130 13.82 -5.40 -13.57
C GLY A 130 13.97 -4.50 -12.34
N VAL A 131 13.73 -5.02 -11.14
CA VAL A 131 13.89 -4.26 -9.90
C VAL A 131 15.31 -3.71 -9.82
N GLY A 132 15.45 -2.44 -9.45
CA GLY A 132 16.74 -1.75 -9.39
C GLY A 132 16.91 -0.84 -8.17
N ALA A 133 17.99 -0.06 -8.18
CA ALA A 133 18.44 0.73 -7.04
C ALA A 133 17.52 1.91 -6.64
N LEU A 134 16.52 2.24 -7.46
CA LEU A 134 15.50 3.23 -7.13
C LEU A 134 14.21 2.59 -6.62
N ASP A 135 14.01 1.28 -6.85
CA ASP A 135 12.78 0.60 -6.47
C ASP A 135 12.76 0.27 -4.96
N SER A 136 11.58 -0.04 -4.47
CA SER A 136 11.35 -0.54 -3.10
C SER A 136 10.58 -1.85 -3.14
N VAL A 137 11.00 -2.83 -2.34
CA VAL A 137 10.38 -4.14 -2.24
C VAL A 137 9.96 -4.41 -0.79
N VAL A 138 8.67 -4.67 -0.59
CA VAL A 138 8.09 -5.02 0.71
C VAL A 138 7.69 -6.49 0.68
N GLY A 139 8.39 -7.30 1.45
CA GLY A 139 8.09 -8.71 1.64
C GLY A 139 7.01 -8.90 2.68
N VAL A 140 5.99 -9.71 2.38
CA VAL A 140 4.84 -9.92 3.26
C VAL A 140 4.72 -11.40 3.57
N SER A 141 4.90 -11.76 4.84
CA SER A 141 4.75 -13.14 5.33
C SER A 141 4.32 -13.13 6.78
N ALA A 142 3.16 -13.71 7.11
CA ALA A 142 2.69 -13.75 8.50
C ALA A 142 3.68 -14.48 9.42
N SER A 143 4.24 -15.58 8.94
CA SER A 143 5.25 -16.36 9.67
C SER A 143 6.61 -15.66 9.73
N GLY A 144 6.92 -14.80 8.75
CA GLY A 144 8.21 -14.10 8.61
C GLY A 144 9.34 -14.99 8.09
N ARG A 145 9.03 -16.17 7.53
CA ARG A 145 10.03 -17.16 7.10
C ARG A 145 9.78 -17.80 5.73
N ALA A 146 8.75 -17.35 5.00
CA ALA A 146 8.41 -17.90 3.69
C ALA A 146 9.61 -17.84 2.72
N PRO A 147 10.17 -18.98 2.26
CA PRO A 147 11.39 -18.98 1.45
C PRO A 147 11.30 -18.14 0.17
N PHE A 148 10.17 -18.17 -0.53
CA PHE A 148 9.92 -17.32 -1.71
C PHE A 148 10.08 -15.82 -1.39
N VAL A 149 9.57 -15.37 -0.24
CA VAL A 149 9.66 -13.96 0.18
C VAL A 149 11.09 -13.59 0.57
N LEU A 150 11.79 -14.49 1.27
CA LEU A 150 13.19 -14.30 1.64
C LEU A 150 14.10 -14.20 0.40
N GLY A 151 13.89 -15.07 -0.58
CA GLY A 151 14.64 -15.03 -1.84
C GLY A 151 14.38 -13.78 -2.66
N ALA A 152 13.14 -13.30 -2.68
CA ALA A 152 12.80 -12.03 -3.30
C ALA A 152 13.52 -10.84 -2.62
N LEU A 153 13.50 -10.75 -1.29
CA LEU A 153 14.17 -9.67 -0.57
C LEU A 153 15.69 -9.71 -0.73
N ALA A 154 16.28 -10.90 -0.69
CA ALA A 154 17.72 -11.06 -0.88
C ALA A 154 18.15 -10.54 -2.26
N GLU A 155 17.42 -10.90 -3.32
CA GLU A 155 17.72 -10.41 -4.68
C GLU A 155 17.46 -8.91 -4.82
N ALA A 156 16.40 -8.38 -4.21
CA ALA A 156 16.11 -6.95 -4.21
C ALA A 156 17.24 -6.14 -3.55
N GLY A 157 17.71 -6.59 -2.37
CA GLY A 157 18.84 -5.98 -1.67
C GLY A 157 20.13 -6.04 -2.48
N ARG A 158 20.43 -7.18 -3.11
CA ARG A 158 21.59 -7.34 -4.01
C ARG A 158 21.57 -6.35 -5.19
N ARG A 159 20.37 -5.96 -5.64
CA ARG A 159 20.15 -4.98 -6.72
C ARG A 159 20.11 -3.52 -6.24
N GLY A 160 20.27 -3.28 -4.94
CA GLY A 160 20.27 -1.94 -4.32
C GLY A 160 18.87 -1.37 -4.07
N ALA A 161 17.82 -2.17 -4.23
CA ALA A 161 16.46 -1.74 -3.88
C ALA A 161 16.33 -1.57 -2.36
N LEU A 162 15.38 -0.73 -1.94
CA LEU A 162 14.96 -0.67 -0.54
C LEU A 162 14.26 -1.97 -0.20
N THR A 163 14.54 -2.54 0.96
CA THR A 163 13.87 -3.75 1.44
C THR A 163 13.13 -3.47 2.73
N ALA A 164 11.84 -3.81 2.77
CA ALA A 164 11.02 -3.83 3.97
C ALA A 164 10.41 -5.21 4.19
N GLY A 165 10.20 -5.61 5.44
CA GLY A 165 9.69 -6.92 5.81
C GLY A 165 8.51 -6.83 6.76
N LEU A 166 7.33 -7.23 6.32
CA LEU A 166 6.10 -7.23 7.10
C LEU A 166 5.78 -8.64 7.60
N SER A 167 5.87 -8.84 8.92
CA SER A 167 5.60 -10.10 9.59
C SER A 167 4.66 -9.96 10.79
N CYS A 168 4.14 -11.09 11.28
CA CYS A 168 3.30 -11.15 12.48
C CYS A 168 3.94 -11.94 13.63
N ASN A 169 5.26 -12.15 13.55
CA ASN A 169 6.09 -12.69 14.61
C ASN A 169 7.27 -11.74 14.83
N ALA A 170 7.87 -11.77 16.02
CA ALA A 170 9.03 -10.95 16.34
C ALA A 170 10.34 -11.65 15.98
N GLY A 171 11.36 -10.90 15.60
CA GLY A 171 12.71 -11.41 15.34
C GLY A 171 12.76 -12.46 14.23
N THR A 172 12.06 -12.22 13.12
CA THR A 172 11.93 -13.21 12.05
C THR A 172 13.08 -13.13 11.03
N PRO A 173 13.38 -14.21 10.28
CA PRO A 173 14.33 -14.15 9.17
C PRO A 173 14.00 -13.04 8.16
N LEU A 174 12.71 -12.76 7.93
CA LEU A 174 12.26 -11.67 7.07
C LEU A 174 12.65 -10.30 7.66
N SER A 175 12.52 -10.13 8.97
CA SER A 175 12.89 -8.91 9.67
C SER A 175 14.40 -8.66 9.63
N GLU A 176 15.19 -9.70 9.80
CA GLU A 176 16.66 -9.63 9.72
C GLU A 176 17.16 -9.31 8.30
N ALA A 177 16.46 -9.81 7.28
CA ALA A 177 16.81 -9.57 5.87
C ALA A 177 16.39 -8.19 5.35
N ALA A 178 15.48 -7.50 6.03
CA ALA A 178 14.92 -6.22 5.61
C ALA A 178 15.66 -5.04 6.22
N THR A 179 15.85 -3.96 5.44
CA THR A 179 16.34 -2.68 5.97
C THR A 179 15.29 -2.01 6.87
N HIS A 180 14.01 -2.22 6.55
CA HIS A 180 12.86 -1.72 7.32
C HIS A 180 11.95 -2.87 7.78
N PRO A 181 12.18 -3.47 8.96
CA PRO A 181 11.29 -4.46 9.53
C PRO A 181 10.01 -3.82 10.09
N ILE A 182 8.86 -4.47 9.88
CA ILE A 182 7.54 -4.11 10.43
C ILE A 182 6.92 -5.38 11.04
N GLU A 183 6.92 -5.49 12.36
CA GLU A 183 6.50 -6.70 13.08
C GLU A 183 5.18 -6.48 13.83
N VAL A 184 4.05 -6.84 13.22
CA VAL A 184 2.72 -6.66 13.82
C VAL A 184 2.30 -7.88 14.61
N ILE A 185 2.59 -7.89 15.92
CA ILE A 185 2.31 -9.05 16.78
C ILE A 185 0.81 -9.09 17.15
N VAL A 186 0.04 -9.87 16.40
CA VAL A 186 -1.40 -10.06 16.62
C VAL A 186 -1.74 -11.21 17.58
N GLY A 187 -0.74 -12.02 17.95
CA GLY A 187 -0.90 -13.20 18.79
C GLY A 187 -1.64 -14.37 18.12
N PRO A 188 -1.97 -15.44 18.87
CA PRO A 188 -2.59 -16.66 18.35
C PRO A 188 -3.91 -16.42 17.62
N GLU A 189 -4.14 -17.18 16.56
CA GLU A 189 -5.37 -17.11 15.77
C GLU A 189 -6.53 -17.88 16.43
N VAL A 190 -7.78 -17.49 16.14
CA VAL A 190 -8.99 -18.19 16.63
C VAL A 190 -9.07 -19.65 16.16
N VAL A 191 -8.46 -19.93 15.01
CA VAL A 191 -8.16 -21.28 14.54
C VAL A 191 -6.65 -21.35 14.40
N THR A 192 -5.99 -22.21 15.19
CA THR A 192 -4.53 -22.34 15.23
C THR A 192 -3.93 -22.42 13.84
N GLY A 193 -2.93 -21.57 13.54
CA GLY A 193 -2.25 -21.52 12.24
C GLY A 193 -3.03 -20.82 11.11
N SER A 194 -4.30 -20.47 11.28
CA SER A 194 -5.12 -19.80 10.26
C SER A 194 -4.81 -18.31 10.15
N THR A 195 -3.57 -17.98 9.77
CA THR A 195 -3.04 -16.60 9.63
C THR A 195 -3.73 -15.76 8.56
N ARG A 196 -4.64 -16.34 7.76
CA ARG A 196 -5.53 -15.55 6.89
C ARG A 196 -6.51 -14.65 7.65
N LEU A 197 -6.60 -14.78 8.98
CA LEU A 197 -7.50 -14.05 9.86
C LEU A 197 -6.82 -12.79 10.40
N LYS A 198 -6.42 -12.72 11.68
CA LYS A 198 -5.89 -11.49 12.27
C LYS A 198 -4.60 -11.04 11.59
N ALA A 199 -3.68 -11.95 11.29
CA ALA A 199 -2.43 -11.60 10.62
C ALA A 199 -2.70 -11.05 9.20
N GLY A 200 -3.63 -11.66 8.45
CA GLY A 200 -4.10 -11.13 7.17
C GLY A 200 -4.76 -9.75 7.29
N THR A 201 -5.58 -9.53 8.31
CA THR A 201 -6.17 -8.21 8.59
C THR A 201 -5.10 -7.16 8.90
N ALA A 202 -4.12 -7.49 9.76
CA ALA A 202 -2.99 -6.61 10.05
C ALA A 202 -2.21 -6.27 8.78
N GLN A 203 -1.92 -7.26 7.95
CA GLN A 203 -1.22 -7.06 6.67
C GLN A 203 -1.99 -6.11 5.75
N LYS A 204 -3.31 -6.28 5.63
CA LYS A 204 -4.15 -5.37 4.84
C LYS A 204 -4.06 -3.94 5.36
N LEU A 205 -4.19 -3.75 6.68
CA LEU A 205 -4.14 -2.41 7.28
C LEU A 205 -2.79 -1.73 7.02
N VAL A 206 -1.68 -2.46 7.19
CA VAL A 206 -0.34 -1.92 6.94
C VAL A 206 -0.10 -1.62 5.46
N LEU A 207 -0.49 -2.52 4.55
CA LEU A 207 -0.36 -2.27 3.10
C LEU A 207 -1.15 -1.04 2.66
N ASN A 208 -2.39 -0.90 3.13
CA ASN A 208 -3.21 0.28 2.86
C ASN A 208 -2.59 1.56 3.44
N MET A 209 -1.97 1.50 4.63
CA MET A 209 -1.23 2.64 5.18
C MET A 209 -0.04 3.00 4.28
N ILE A 210 0.75 2.02 3.85
CA ILE A 210 1.92 2.25 2.98
C ILE A 210 1.47 2.92 1.68
N SER A 211 0.58 2.29 0.90
CA SER A 211 0.15 2.82 -0.39
C SER A 211 -0.52 4.19 -0.24
N THR A 212 -1.47 4.33 0.69
CA THR A 212 -2.21 5.59 0.85
C THR A 212 -1.30 6.74 1.29
N ILE A 213 -0.46 6.54 2.32
CA ILE A 213 0.40 7.61 2.84
C ILE A 213 1.46 7.98 1.80
N VAL A 214 2.03 7.01 1.08
CA VAL A 214 2.94 7.28 -0.05
C VAL A 214 2.25 8.18 -1.06
N MET A 215 1.03 7.86 -1.50
CA MET A 215 0.32 8.65 -2.52
C MET A 215 -0.09 10.05 -2.02
N VAL A 216 -0.44 10.18 -0.74
CA VAL A 216 -0.65 11.48 -0.08
C VAL A 216 0.63 12.31 -0.10
N ARG A 217 1.78 11.72 0.24
CA ARG A 217 3.09 12.40 0.25
C ARG A 217 3.62 12.73 -1.14
N LEU A 218 3.17 12.01 -2.16
CA LEU A 218 3.40 12.30 -3.58
C LEU A 218 2.37 13.30 -4.16
N GLY A 219 1.50 13.89 -3.33
CA GLY A 219 0.59 14.96 -3.76
C GLY A 219 -0.60 14.49 -4.58
N ARG A 220 -0.97 13.21 -4.51
CA ARG A 220 -2.11 12.65 -5.27
C ARG A 220 -3.47 12.92 -4.60
N THR A 221 -3.45 13.54 -3.43
CA THR A 221 -4.63 14.03 -2.71
C THR A 221 -4.49 15.52 -2.40
N TYR A 222 -5.62 16.18 -2.12
CA TYR A 222 -5.67 17.50 -1.51
C TYR A 222 -6.64 17.43 -0.34
N GLY A 223 -6.15 17.72 0.87
CA GLY A 223 -6.84 17.31 2.10
C GLY A 223 -7.12 15.80 2.08
N ASN A 224 -8.39 15.43 2.27
CA ASN A 224 -8.88 14.05 2.20
C ASN A 224 -9.54 13.69 0.85
N THR A 225 -9.41 14.53 -0.18
CA THR A 225 -9.99 14.30 -1.50
C THR A 225 -8.95 13.72 -2.46
N MET A 226 -9.32 12.64 -3.14
CA MET A 226 -8.55 12.08 -4.26
C MET A 226 -8.74 12.97 -5.49
N ILE A 227 -7.68 13.65 -5.93
CA ILE A 227 -7.74 14.65 -7.00
C ILE A 227 -7.15 14.17 -8.33
N GLU A 228 -6.56 12.97 -8.35
CA GLU A 228 -6.01 12.32 -9.55
C GLU A 228 -7.10 11.48 -10.25
N VAL A 229 -8.19 12.13 -10.66
CA VAL A 229 -9.30 11.47 -11.37
C VAL A 229 -9.06 11.50 -12.88
N SER A 230 -9.04 10.32 -13.50
CA SER A 230 -9.07 10.22 -14.96
C SER A 230 -10.50 10.44 -15.49
N ALA A 231 -10.77 11.60 -16.10
CA ALA A 231 -12.08 11.97 -16.63
C ALA A 231 -12.40 11.28 -17.98
N MET A 232 -12.40 9.95 -18.02
CA MET A 232 -12.63 9.15 -19.24
C MET A 232 -14.11 8.99 -19.63
N ASN A 233 -15.05 9.45 -18.81
CA ASN A 233 -16.49 9.38 -19.08
C ASN A 233 -17.24 10.52 -18.40
N SER A 234 -18.50 10.70 -18.78
CA SER A 234 -19.36 11.78 -18.28
C SER A 234 -19.50 11.80 -16.75
N LYS A 235 -19.57 10.64 -16.09
CA LYS A 235 -19.62 10.53 -14.63
C LYS A 235 -18.34 11.03 -13.96
N LEU A 236 -17.19 10.69 -14.52
CA LEU A 236 -15.88 11.11 -13.99
C LEU A 236 -15.59 12.59 -14.29
N ALA A 237 -16.03 13.10 -15.43
CA ALA A 237 -16.01 14.52 -15.75
C ALA A 237 -16.84 15.36 -14.76
N ASP A 238 -18.06 14.92 -14.47
CA ASP A 238 -18.96 15.56 -13.49
C ASP A 238 -18.40 15.48 -12.06
N ARG A 239 -17.75 14.36 -11.69
CA ARG A 239 -17.02 14.24 -10.43
C ARG A 239 -15.85 15.23 -10.35
N ALA A 240 -15.02 15.33 -11.40
CA ALA A 240 -13.91 16.27 -11.44
C ALA A 240 -14.39 17.73 -11.29
N ALA A 241 -15.48 18.10 -11.98
CA ALA A 241 -16.06 19.44 -11.89
C ALA A 241 -16.57 19.78 -10.48
N ARG A 242 -17.16 18.81 -9.77
CA ARG A 242 -17.53 18.98 -8.35
C ARG A 242 -16.31 19.10 -7.46
N MET A 243 -15.27 18.27 -7.64
CA MET A 243 -14.04 18.37 -6.85
C MET A 243 -13.38 19.74 -6.96
N VAL A 244 -13.27 20.28 -8.19
CA VAL A 244 -12.74 21.64 -8.39
C VAL A 244 -13.63 22.66 -7.68
N GLY A 245 -14.96 22.53 -7.79
CA GLY A 245 -15.89 23.44 -7.12
C GLY A 245 -15.84 23.35 -5.59
N ASP A 246 -15.65 22.16 -5.02
CA ASP A 246 -15.49 21.96 -3.57
C ASP A 246 -14.18 22.59 -3.06
N ILE A 247 -13.13 22.61 -3.89
CA ILE A 247 -11.82 23.20 -3.55
C ILE A 247 -11.85 24.72 -3.67
N THR A 248 -12.43 25.26 -4.76
CA THR A 248 -12.36 26.70 -5.09
C THR A 248 -13.61 27.50 -4.71
N GLY A 249 -14.70 26.83 -4.35
CA GLY A 249 -16.01 27.44 -4.19
C GLY A 249 -16.70 27.82 -5.51
N ALA A 250 -16.11 27.52 -6.67
CA ALA A 250 -16.65 27.90 -7.96
C ALA A 250 -17.80 26.98 -8.42
N GLY A 251 -18.76 27.55 -9.15
CA GLY A 251 -19.87 26.82 -9.75
C GLY A 251 -19.48 26.07 -11.04
N LEU A 252 -20.32 25.13 -11.48
CA LEU A 252 -20.09 24.29 -12.67
C LEU A 252 -19.84 25.08 -13.97
N SER A 253 -20.39 26.29 -14.09
CA SER A 253 -20.15 27.19 -15.23
C SER A 253 -18.72 27.68 -15.34
N VAL A 254 -17.95 27.64 -14.24
CA VAL A 254 -16.53 28.02 -14.19
C VAL A 254 -15.65 26.77 -14.17
N THR A 255 -16.01 25.75 -13.37
CA THR A 255 -15.15 24.59 -13.18
C THR A 255 -15.01 23.73 -14.42
N ARG A 256 -16.08 23.57 -15.21
CA ARG A 256 -16.02 22.74 -16.43
C ARG A 256 -15.15 23.35 -17.54
N PRO A 257 -15.30 24.63 -17.92
CA PRO A 257 -14.39 25.25 -18.88
C PRO A 257 -12.93 25.23 -18.42
N ALA A 258 -12.66 25.46 -17.12
CA ALA A 258 -11.32 25.39 -16.56
C ALA A 258 -10.73 23.97 -16.67
N LEU A 259 -11.52 22.93 -16.37
CA LEU A 259 -11.10 21.53 -16.55
C LEU A 259 -10.83 21.20 -18.01
N GLU A 260 -11.68 21.64 -18.94
CA GLU A 260 -11.46 21.41 -20.38
C GLU A 260 -10.15 22.07 -20.86
N ALA A 261 -9.90 23.32 -20.45
CA ALA A 261 -8.66 24.02 -20.74
C ALA A 261 -7.43 23.39 -20.06
N ALA A 262 -7.60 22.80 -18.89
CA ALA A 262 -6.56 22.08 -18.14
C ALA A 262 -6.31 20.65 -18.66
N GLY A 263 -6.96 20.20 -19.74
CA GLY A 263 -6.85 18.82 -20.21
C GLY A 263 -7.41 17.81 -19.19
N TRP A 264 -8.45 18.21 -18.46
CA TRP A 264 -9.10 17.47 -17.37
C TRP A 264 -8.24 17.24 -16.13
N ASN A 265 -7.12 17.97 -15.98
CA ASN A 265 -6.33 17.92 -14.76
C ASN A 265 -6.93 18.83 -13.67
N VAL A 266 -7.37 18.22 -12.55
CA VAL A 266 -8.00 18.92 -11.42
C VAL A 266 -7.07 19.95 -10.79
N LYS A 267 -5.77 19.62 -10.61
CA LYS A 267 -4.80 20.51 -9.96
C LYS A 267 -4.57 21.78 -10.78
N ILE A 268 -4.37 21.61 -12.08
CA ILE A 268 -4.19 22.73 -13.02
C ILE A 268 -5.46 23.59 -13.03
N ALA A 269 -6.65 22.98 -13.13
CA ALA A 269 -7.91 23.72 -13.14
C ALA A 269 -8.14 24.53 -11.85
N VAL A 270 -7.76 23.99 -10.68
CA VAL A 270 -7.80 24.73 -9.41
C VAL A 270 -6.90 25.96 -9.46
N LEU A 271 -5.63 25.80 -9.87
CA LEU A 271 -4.67 26.92 -9.96
C LEU A 271 -5.12 27.99 -10.96
N MET A 272 -5.72 27.59 -12.09
CA MET A 272 -6.30 28.51 -13.06
C MET A 272 -7.43 29.35 -12.46
N ILE A 273 -8.30 28.75 -11.65
CA ILE A 273 -9.43 29.44 -11.03
C ILE A 273 -8.98 30.37 -9.90
N GLU A 274 -8.12 29.88 -9.00
CA GLU A 274 -7.68 30.64 -7.82
C GLU A 274 -6.85 31.88 -8.19
N TYR A 275 -6.03 31.78 -9.23
CA TYR A 275 -5.07 32.84 -9.59
C TYR A 275 -5.27 33.45 -10.98
N GLY A 276 -6.30 33.03 -11.72
CA GLY A 276 -6.58 33.53 -13.08
C GLY A 276 -5.48 33.17 -14.09
N LEU A 277 -4.75 32.08 -13.86
CA LEU A 277 -3.64 31.64 -14.71
C LEU A 277 -4.13 30.98 -16.01
N GLY A 278 -3.31 31.06 -17.06
CA GLY A 278 -3.41 30.16 -18.19
C GLY A 278 -3.01 28.73 -17.82
N ALA A 279 -3.46 27.74 -18.59
CA ALA A 279 -3.20 26.33 -18.31
C ALA A 279 -1.69 25.98 -18.27
N ASP A 280 -0.89 26.62 -19.13
CA ASP A 280 0.56 26.39 -19.19
C ASP A 280 1.29 27.00 -17.99
N ASP A 281 0.90 28.21 -17.57
CA ASP A 281 1.46 28.86 -16.37
C ASP A 281 1.08 28.08 -15.10
N ALA A 282 -0.17 27.62 -15.01
CA ALA A 282 -0.63 26.78 -13.91
C ALA A 282 0.13 25.43 -13.86
N ARG A 283 0.45 24.85 -15.01
CA ARG A 283 1.26 23.63 -15.09
C ARG A 283 2.69 23.88 -14.64
N ALA A 284 3.34 24.94 -15.13
CA ALA A 284 4.70 25.30 -14.72
C ALA A 284 4.77 25.60 -13.22
N LEU A 285 3.76 26.28 -12.66
CA LEU A 285 3.65 26.53 -11.23
C LEU A 285 3.56 25.21 -10.46
N LEU A 286 2.70 24.29 -10.89
CA LEU A 286 2.53 22.99 -10.24
C LEU A 286 3.81 22.14 -10.28
N GLU A 287 4.48 22.07 -11.43
CA GLU A 287 5.73 21.33 -11.64
C GLU A 287 6.85 21.88 -10.73
N SER A 288 6.96 23.22 -10.63
CA SER A 288 7.97 23.87 -9.76
C SER A 288 7.78 23.59 -8.26
N HIS A 289 6.62 23.06 -7.86
CA HIS A 289 6.30 22.66 -6.49
C HIS A 289 6.12 21.14 -6.33
N GLY A 290 6.71 20.35 -7.25
CA GLY A 290 6.75 18.89 -7.16
C GLY A 290 5.37 18.25 -7.29
N ASP A 291 4.53 18.80 -8.15
CA ASP A 291 3.16 18.35 -8.43
C ASP A 291 2.20 18.33 -7.22
N ARG A 292 2.52 19.12 -6.18
CA ARG A 292 1.70 19.26 -4.98
C ARG A 292 0.85 20.52 -5.05
N LEU A 293 -0.46 20.33 -5.22
CA LEU A 293 -1.44 21.43 -5.31
C LEU A 293 -1.37 22.38 -4.11
N GLU A 294 -1.34 21.84 -2.88
CA GLU A 294 -1.23 22.64 -1.65
C GLU A 294 0.03 23.53 -1.64
N ALA A 295 1.17 22.99 -2.05
CA ALA A 295 2.42 23.73 -2.07
C ALA A 295 2.40 24.86 -3.11
N ALA A 296 1.79 24.63 -4.28
CA ALA A 296 1.61 25.65 -5.31
C ALA A 296 0.65 26.78 -4.86
N LEU A 297 -0.44 26.43 -4.19
CA LEU A 297 -1.39 27.41 -3.63
C LEU A 297 -0.73 28.29 -2.56
N GLU A 298 -0.04 27.70 -1.58
CA GLU A 298 0.60 28.47 -0.52
C GLU A 298 1.71 29.39 -1.05
N ALA A 299 2.47 28.94 -2.05
CA ALA A 299 3.53 29.75 -2.66
C ALA A 299 3.01 31.01 -3.37
N GLU A 300 1.93 30.91 -4.15
CA GLU A 300 1.34 32.08 -4.81
C GLU A 300 0.59 32.99 -3.85
N LYS A 301 -0.09 32.43 -2.85
CA LYS A 301 -0.69 33.22 -1.77
C LYS A 301 0.35 34.08 -1.04
N ALA A 302 1.55 33.55 -0.81
CA ALA A 302 2.65 34.28 -0.21
C ALA A 302 3.29 35.35 -1.12
N ARG A 303 3.12 35.24 -2.45
CA ARG A 303 3.60 36.25 -3.43
C ARG A 303 2.61 37.40 -3.60
N GLY A 304 1.32 37.14 -3.41
CA GLY A 304 0.26 38.15 -3.50
C GLY A 304 -0.03 38.92 -2.20
N ALA A 305 0.52 38.49 -1.06
CA ALA A 305 0.41 39.14 0.26
C ALA A 305 1.55 40.12 0.52
#